data_AF-A0A955XJI2-F1
#
_entry.id   AF-A0A955XJI2-F1
#
_cell.length_a   1.000
_cell.length_b   1.000
_cell.length_c   1.000
_cell.angle_alpha   90.00
_cell.angle_beta   90.00
_cell.angle_gamma   90.00
#
_symmetry.space_group_name_H-M   'P 1'
#
loop_
_entity.id
_entity.type
_entity.pdbx_description
1 polymer ?
#
loop_
_entity_poly.entity_id
_entity_poly.type
_entity_poly.pdbx_seq_one_letter_code
_entity_poly.pdbx_strand_id
1 'polypeptide(L)'
;MDDDGDGAVDLNDPGCANAQDDDESDDPPPPQCANGEDDDGDGAIDFPADPGCASRQDVDESDDPPAPACSNGVDDDADGLVDFPEDPGCGSAQDDDEFDDGVNLPQCGDGIDNDNDGMVDLSDPGCASPADPREADPDQPPACSNRVDDDGDGIIDFPAEPGCSAAGDEDEADPSQPPQCANGLDDDGDGQVDYPLDPGCAGVGDRDEVDPPVIPACADGVDNDRDGATDYPEDRGCSAAADGSELGACGVVYDAVELEAGRTLLGDSRRGSFESEGSCGGRGAPEVVFSYRLDRAVEALVIRTDLPETQVETTLYVRRACLDPASELACVREPMNDGVAGNVLTLQRPTAGDYYIFLDGAGGRGGDFALAVEEVPLAQCLNGIDDDGDGRRDYPNDPGCQRPEDRDETDPLTPPACANDEDDDGDGQVDHPLDPGCSSAADDDETDQCGPGVRFEDYPVGQASVRFDTSVDGTNQFVGSCGGRGAAEKVLRYVNPFNAEVVFSVDHEETIENTIVYLRTDCVNQNAELGCDTGAAALPNQPASTKGTLRIDRLPPGEFFLIVDHAFGMGGPVKLSVTVERLPPGCS
;
A
#
# COMPACT_ATOMS: atom_id res chain seq x y z
N MET A 1 -22.78 -13.34 -79.77
CA MET A 1 -23.98 -12.65 -80.30
C MET A 1 -24.48 -11.92 -79.06
N ASP A 2 -25.70 -12.12 -78.55
CA ASP A 2 -26.00 -11.99 -77.11
C ASP A 2 -26.72 -13.31 -76.80
N ASP A 3 -25.93 -14.38 -76.67
CA ASP A 3 -26.45 -15.74 -76.65
C ASP A 3 -26.84 -16.20 -75.23
N ASP A 4 -26.42 -15.48 -74.18
CA ASP A 4 -26.79 -15.70 -72.78
C ASP A 4 -27.86 -14.70 -72.24
N GLY A 5 -28.09 -13.58 -72.94
CA GLY A 5 -29.21 -12.65 -72.74
C GLY A 5 -28.96 -11.57 -71.69
N ASP A 6 -27.71 -11.32 -71.30
CA ASP A 6 -27.35 -10.33 -70.28
C ASP A 6 -27.25 -8.88 -70.84
N GLY A 7 -27.25 -8.75 -72.17
CA GLY A 7 -27.22 -7.49 -72.90
C GLY A 7 -25.82 -6.96 -73.25
N ALA A 8 -24.76 -7.68 -72.91
CA ALA A 8 -23.41 -7.49 -73.43
C ALA A 8 -23.24 -8.26 -74.77
N VAL A 9 -22.31 -7.81 -75.61
CA VAL A 9 -22.04 -8.45 -76.92
C VAL A 9 -20.56 -8.36 -77.28
N ASP A 10 -20.07 -9.39 -77.97
CA ASP A 10 -18.69 -9.50 -78.48
C ASP A 10 -17.64 -9.34 -77.35
N LEU A 11 -16.48 -8.75 -77.66
CA LEU A 11 -15.37 -8.51 -76.70
C LEU A 11 -15.69 -7.58 -75.52
N ASN A 12 -16.92 -7.06 -75.41
CA ASN A 12 -17.35 -6.28 -74.25
C ASN A 12 -18.16 -7.12 -73.27
N ASP A 13 -18.40 -8.39 -73.59
CA ASP A 13 -19.01 -9.40 -72.73
C ASP A 13 -17.92 -10.05 -71.84
N PRO A 14 -18.07 -10.06 -70.50
CA PRO A 14 -17.11 -10.65 -69.58
C PRO A 14 -16.86 -12.14 -69.82
N GLY A 15 -17.85 -12.87 -70.34
CA GLY A 15 -17.77 -14.29 -70.66
C GLY A 15 -16.95 -14.60 -71.92
N CYS A 16 -16.75 -13.61 -72.80
CA CYS A 16 -16.00 -13.77 -74.05
C CYS A 16 -14.48 -13.53 -73.87
N ALA A 17 -13.67 -14.60 -73.90
CA ALA A 17 -12.22 -14.45 -73.73
C ALA A 17 -11.52 -13.81 -74.95
N ASN A 18 -12.07 -13.94 -76.16
CA ASN A 18 -11.57 -13.27 -77.37
C ASN A 18 -12.61 -13.20 -78.52
N ALA A 19 -12.28 -12.53 -79.62
CA ALA A 19 -13.21 -12.25 -80.73
C ALA A 19 -13.64 -13.48 -81.56
N GLN A 20 -13.18 -14.68 -81.21
CA GLN A 20 -13.54 -15.95 -81.83
C GLN A 20 -14.16 -16.92 -80.82
N ASP A 21 -14.31 -16.48 -79.57
CA ASP A 21 -14.98 -17.21 -78.52
C ASP A 21 -16.49 -17.13 -78.73
N ASP A 22 -17.16 -18.28 -78.69
CA ASP A 22 -18.60 -18.44 -78.89
C ASP A 22 -19.32 -19.00 -77.65
N ASP A 23 -18.61 -19.13 -76.52
CA ASP A 23 -19.16 -19.42 -75.20
C ASP A 23 -19.17 -18.13 -74.36
N GLU A 24 -20.36 -17.71 -73.92
CA GLU A 24 -20.65 -16.44 -73.27
C GLU A 24 -21.17 -16.70 -71.82
N SER A 25 -20.70 -17.74 -71.11
CA SER A 25 -21.22 -18.12 -69.77
C SER A 25 -20.29 -17.81 -68.57
N ASP A 26 -20.82 -17.18 -67.51
CA ASP A 26 -20.06 -16.39 -66.50
C ASP A 26 -19.91 -17.01 -65.07
N ASP A 27 -20.17 -18.29 -64.82
CA ASP A 27 -20.17 -18.86 -63.43
C ASP A 27 -18.95 -19.76 -63.07
N PRO A 28 -18.28 -19.54 -61.91
CA PRO A 28 -17.31 -20.49 -61.32
C PRO A 28 -18.01 -21.69 -60.64
N PRO A 29 -17.31 -22.85 -60.50
CA PRO A 29 -17.90 -24.04 -59.86
C PRO A 29 -18.20 -23.82 -58.36
N PRO A 30 -19.20 -24.52 -57.80
CA PRO A 30 -19.59 -24.40 -56.40
C PRO A 30 -18.48 -24.84 -55.42
N PRO A 31 -18.40 -24.27 -54.20
CA PRO A 31 -17.48 -24.68 -53.13
C PRO A 31 -17.68 -26.13 -52.70
N GLN A 32 -16.65 -26.79 -52.13
CA GLN A 32 -16.67 -28.21 -51.72
C GLN A 32 -17.88 -28.51 -50.84
N CYS A 33 -18.11 -27.71 -49.80
CA CYS A 33 -19.25 -27.81 -48.88
C CYS A 33 -20.64 -27.45 -49.46
N ALA A 34 -20.77 -27.27 -50.78
CA ALA A 34 -22.04 -27.11 -51.48
C ALA A 34 -22.06 -27.69 -52.91
N ASN A 35 -21.12 -28.57 -53.27
CA ASN A 35 -21.01 -29.12 -54.62
C ASN A 35 -21.71 -30.48 -54.79
N GLY A 36 -22.13 -31.12 -53.69
CA GLY A 36 -22.83 -32.41 -53.68
C GLY A 36 -21.93 -33.64 -53.85
N GLU A 37 -20.63 -33.50 -53.66
CA GLU A 37 -19.62 -34.57 -53.64
C GLU A 37 -19.01 -34.66 -52.24
N ASP A 38 -18.69 -35.88 -51.78
CA ASP A 38 -17.93 -36.16 -50.56
C ASP A 38 -16.44 -35.95 -50.89
N ASP A 39 -15.96 -34.72 -50.71
CA ASP A 39 -14.64 -34.29 -51.20
C ASP A 39 -13.48 -34.81 -50.33
N ASP A 40 -13.73 -35.08 -49.04
CA ASP A 40 -12.72 -35.57 -48.08
C ASP A 40 -12.80 -37.10 -47.81
N GLY A 41 -13.91 -37.74 -48.18
CA GLY A 41 -14.12 -39.19 -48.13
C GLY A 41 -14.58 -39.73 -46.77
N ASP A 42 -15.05 -38.89 -45.86
CA ASP A 42 -15.54 -39.27 -44.52
C ASP A 42 -16.95 -39.91 -44.55
N GLY A 43 -17.68 -39.74 -45.66
CA GLY A 43 -19.02 -40.26 -45.91
C GLY A 43 -20.17 -39.31 -45.59
N ALA A 44 -19.88 -38.11 -45.11
CA ALA A 44 -20.73 -36.93 -45.28
C ALA A 44 -20.42 -36.27 -46.65
N ILE A 45 -21.08 -35.16 -47.00
CA ILE A 45 -21.25 -34.77 -48.43
C ILE A 45 -21.31 -33.25 -48.60
N ASP A 46 -21.95 -32.54 -47.67
CA ASP A 46 -22.12 -31.09 -47.74
C ASP A 46 -22.68 -30.58 -46.41
N PHE A 47 -22.56 -29.27 -46.17
CA PHE A 47 -23.27 -28.60 -45.08
C PHE A 47 -24.81 -28.76 -45.17
N PRO A 48 -25.52 -29.09 -44.08
CA PRO A 48 -25.06 -29.15 -42.67
C PRO A 48 -24.79 -30.58 -42.18
N ALA A 49 -24.71 -31.55 -43.08
CA ALA A 49 -24.53 -32.95 -42.71
C ALA A 49 -23.06 -33.30 -42.47
N ASP A 50 -22.17 -32.52 -43.07
CA ASP A 50 -20.72 -32.67 -43.02
C ASP A 50 -20.08 -31.94 -41.82
N PRO A 51 -19.36 -32.64 -40.92
CA PRO A 51 -18.67 -32.02 -39.78
C PRO A 51 -17.48 -31.13 -40.17
N GLY A 52 -16.80 -31.42 -41.29
CA GLY A 52 -15.72 -30.59 -41.82
C GLY A 52 -16.21 -29.30 -42.48
N CYS A 53 -17.52 -29.17 -42.70
CA CYS A 53 -18.13 -27.95 -43.23
C CYS A 53 -18.76 -27.07 -42.15
N ALA A 54 -18.15 -25.91 -41.87
CA ALA A 54 -18.77 -24.88 -41.03
C ALA A 54 -19.91 -24.14 -41.76
N SER A 55 -19.89 -24.06 -43.10
CA SER A 55 -20.92 -23.41 -43.91
C SER A 55 -20.94 -23.85 -45.38
N ARG A 56 -22.03 -23.57 -46.12
CA ARG A 56 -22.13 -23.84 -47.58
C ARG A 56 -21.17 -23.03 -48.47
N GLN A 57 -20.48 -22.04 -47.91
CA GLN A 57 -19.53 -21.21 -48.66
C GLN A 57 -18.10 -21.69 -48.44
N ASP A 58 -17.92 -22.67 -47.56
CA ASP A 58 -16.61 -23.20 -47.24
C ASP A 58 -16.03 -23.97 -48.42
N VAL A 59 -14.73 -23.82 -48.62
CA VAL A 59 -14.01 -24.34 -49.79
C VAL A 59 -13.24 -25.61 -49.46
N ASP A 60 -13.24 -26.03 -48.20
CA ASP A 60 -12.60 -27.21 -47.65
C ASP A 60 -13.62 -27.92 -46.75
N GLU A 61 -13.74 -29.24 -46.92
CA GLU A 61 -14.65 -30.13 -46.20
C GLU A 61 -13.87 -31.06 -45.23
N SER A 62 -12.56 -30.88 -45.05
CA SER A 62 -11.79 -31.77 -44.18
C SER A 62 -12.04 -31.58 -42.68
N ASP A 63 -12.25 -32.70 -41.97
CA ASP A 63 -12.32 -32.75 -40.50
C ASP A 63 -11.02 -32.22 -39.85
N ASP A 64 -11.14 -31.23 -38.95
CA ASP A 64 -10.05 -30.83 -38.08
C ASP A 64 -9.67 -31.99 -37.12
N PRO A 65 -8.37 -32.30 -36.92
CA PRO A 65 -7.96 -33.33 -35.97
C PRO A 65 -8.39 -32.96 -34.53
N PRO A 66 -8.68 -33.97 -33.67
CA PRO A 66 -8.98 -33.71 -32.26
C PRO A 66 -7.82 -32.98 -31.60
N ALA A 67 -8.14 -32.02 -30.73
CA ALA A 67 -7.14 -31.29 -29.96
C ALA A 67 -6.35 -32.28 -29.07
N PRO A 68 -5.01 -32.09 -28.94
CA PRO A 68 -4.18 -32.82 -27.98
C PRO A 68 -4.74 -32.74 -26.56
N ALA A 69 -4.48 -33.75 -25.71
CA ALA A 69 -4.97 -33.84 -24.33
C ALA A 69 -4.79 -32.52 -23.59
N CYS A 70 -3.57 -31.98 -23.62
CA CYS A 70 -3.16 -30.73 -22.97
C CYS A 70 -3.66 -29.43 -23.63
N SER A 71 -4.67 -29.50 -24.51
CA SER A 71 -5.31 -28.32 -25.10
C SER A 71 -6.77 -28.54 -25.49
N ASN A 72 -7.42 -29.57 -24.95
CA ASN A 72 -8.76 -29.98 -25.39
C ASN A 72 -9.89 -29.49 -24.45
N GLY A 73 -9.54 -28.85 -23.33
CA GLY A 73 -10.46 -28.31 -22.34
C GLY A 73 -11.07 -29.37 -21.41
N VAL A 74 -10.43 -30.54 -21.30
CA VAL A 74 -10.88 -31.68 -20.50
C VAL A 74 -9.70 -32.22 -19.72
N ASP A 75 -9.85 -32.25 -18.40
CA ASP A 75 -9.02 -33.03 -17.48
C ASP A 75 -9.12 -34.53 -17.83
N ASP A 76 -8.18 -35.00 -18.66
CA ASP A 76 -8.11 -36.35 -19.22
C ASP A 76 -7.55 -37.37 -18.20
N ASP A 77 -6.84 -36.90 -17.18
CA ASP A 77 -6.16 -37.73 -16.17
C ASP A 77 -6.87 -37.75 -14.78
N ALA A 78 -7.82 -36.84 -14.58
CA ALA A 78 -8.70 -36.65 -13.44
C ALA A 78 -8.01 -36.19 -12.15
N ASP A 79 -6.94 -35.39 -12.24
CA ASP A 79 -6.23 -34.81 -11.10
C ASP A 79 -6.75 -33.42 -10.66
N GLY A 80 -7.64 -32.80 -11.46
CA GLY A 80 -8.26 -31.50 -11.19
C GLY A 80 -7.64 -30.34 -11.97
N LEU A 81 -6.52 -30.56 -12.64
CA LEU A 81 -5.90 -29.66 -13.61
C LEU A 81 -6.35 -30.09 -15.03
N VAL A 82 -6.45 -29.15 -15.97
CA VAL A 82 -7.28 -29.35 -17.19
C VAL A 82 -6.50 -29.29 -18.50
N ASP A 83 -5.46 -28.46 -18.59
CA ASP A 83 -4.70 -28.25 -19.82
C ASP A 83 -3.41 -27.47 -19.47
N PHE A 84 -2.49 -27.35 -20.45
CA PHE A 84 -1.35 -26.43 -20.37
C PHE A 84 -1.79 -24.96 -20.38
N PRO A 85 -1.15 -24.05 -19.62
CA PRO A 85 0.05 -24.23 -18.78
C PRO A 85 -0.20 -24.61 -17.31
N GLU A 86 -1.45 -24.68 -16.88
CA GLU A 86 -1.78 -24.90 -15.47
C GLU A 86 -1.57 -26.36 -15.03
N ASP A 87 -1.52 -27.31 -15.98
CA ASP A 87 -1.28 -28.72 -15.73
C ASP A 87 0.22 -29.12 -15.79
N PRO A 88 0.82 -29.66 -14.71
CA PRO A 88 2.21 -30.15 -14.64
C PRO A 88 2.51 -31.40 -15.48
N GLY A 89 1.51 -32.25 -15.71
CA GLY A 89 1.57 -33.41 -16.59
C GLY A 89 1.72 -33.00 -18.06
N CYS A 90 1.34 -31.76 -18.38
CA CYS A 90 1.47 -31.16 -19.69
C CYS A 90 2.82 -30.46 -19.92
N GLY A 91 3.71 -31.07 -20.71
CA GLY A 91 4.96 -30.43 -21.15
C GLY A 91 4.76 -29.31 -22.21
N SER A 92 3.61 -29.27 -22.86
CA SER A 92 3.18 -28.21 -23.79
C SER A 92 1.71 -28.40 -24.20
N ALA A 93 1.07 -27.34 -24.72
CA ALA A 93 -0.27 -27.43 -25.34
C ALA A 93 -0.36 -28.28 -26.63
N GLN A 94 0.70 -29.00 -27.02
CA GLN A 94 0.67 -29.98 -28.12
C GLN A 94 0.92 -31.40 -27.61
N ASP A 95 1.03 -31.59 -26.30
CA ASP A 95 1.19 -32.90 -25.72
C ASP A 95 -0.14 -33.67 -25.73
N ASP A 96 -0.04 -34.96 -26.05
CA ASP A 96 -1.20 -35.87 -26.14
C ASP A 96 -1.38 -36.67 -24.83
N ASP A 97 -0.57 -36.38 -23.81
CA ASP A 97 -0.55 -37.04 -22.50
C ASP A 97 -0.48 -35.97 -21.41
N GLU A 98 -1.50 -35.96 -20.56
CA GLU A 98 -1.65 -35.10 -19.37
C GLU A 98 -1.26 -35.87 -18.09
N PHE A 99 -0.84 -37.13 -18.20
CA PHE A 99 -0.65 -37.97 -17.02
C PHE A 99 0.58 -37.62 -16.17
N ASP A 100 0.34 -37.35 -14.89
CA ASP A 100 1.36 -37.10 -13.89
C ASP A 100 2.11 -38.39 -13.47
N ASP A 101 3.32 -38.60 -14.02
CA ASP A 101 4.11 -39.81 -13.71
C ASP A 101 4.80 -39.77 -12.32
N GLY A 102 4.75 -38.62 -11.64
CA GLY A 102 5.30 -38.37 -10.30
C GLY A 102 6.81 -38.53 -10.17
N VAL A 103 7.54 -38.66 -11.29
CA VAL A 103 9.02 -38.76 -11.33
C VAL A 103 9.66 -37.81 -12.32
N ASN A 104 8.91 -37.22 -13.25
CA ASN A 104 9.36 -36.23 -14.22
C ASN A 104 8.48 -34.97 -14.23
N LEU A 105 8.10 -34.48 -13.04
CA LEU A 105 7.42 -33.20 -12.91
C LEU A 105 8.37 -32.04 -13.31
N PRO A 106 7.85 -30.97 -13.91
CA PRO A 106 8.59 -29.71 -14.08
C PRO A 106 9.07 -29.18 -12.73
N GLN A 107 10.16 -28.40 -12.72
CA GLN A 107 10.73 -27.88 -11.47
C GLN A 107 9.74 -26.99 -10.71
N CYS A 108 8.82 -26.32 -11.41
CA CYS A 108 7.82 -25.45 -10.82
C CYS A 108 6.57 -26.17 -10.27
N GLY A 109 6.56 -27.50 -10.26
CA GLY A 109 5.46 -28.30 -9.74
C GLY A 109 5.92 -29.62 -9.09
N ASP A 110 7.18 -29.73 -8.67
CA ASP A 110 7.74 -30.96 -8.09
C ASP A 110 7.84 -30.94 -6.55
N GLY A 111 7.53 -29.82 -5.91
CA GLY A 111 7.56 -29.66 -4.46
C GLY A 111 8.98 -29.52 -3.89
N ILE A 112 9.98 -29.25 -4.72
CA ILE A 112 11.39 -29.16 -4.33
C ILE A 112 11.98 -27.83 -4.79
N ASP A 113 12.64 -27.12 -3.87
CA ASP A 113 13.53 -26.00 -4.18
C ASP A 113 14.73 -26.47 -5.04
N ASN A 114 14.60 -26.39 -6.37
CA ASN A 114 15.54 -26.87 -7.37
C ASN A 114 16.70 -25.88 -7.58
N ASP A 115 16.54 -24.61 -7.23
CA ASP A 115 17.52 -23.54 -7.48
C ASP A 115 18.28 -23.09 -6.20
N ASN A 116 17.77 -23.49 -5.03
CA ASN A 116 18.26 -23.30 -3.67
C ASN A 116 18.20 -21.85 -3.14
N ASP A 117 17.23 -21.07 -3.58
CA ASP A 117 16.97 -19.72 -3.06
C ASP A 117 16.03 -19.70 -1.84
N GLY A 118 15.32 -20.82 -1.59
CA GLY A 118 14.41 -21.03 -0.48
C GLY A 118 12.92 -20.87 -0.82
N MET A 119 12.57 -20.57 -2.06
CA MET A 119 11.20 -20.61 -2.60
C MET A 119 10.98 -21.94 -3.35
N VAL A 120 9.72 -22.30 -3.58
CA VAL A 120 9.32 -23.58 -4.16
C VAL A 120 8.07 -23.38 -5.02
N ASP A 121 8.06 -24.01 -6.20
CA ASP A 121 6.94 -24.08 -7.13
C ASP A 121 6.31 -22.70 -7.42
N LEU A 122 4.98 -22.54 -7.37
CA LEU A 122 4.30 -21.26 -7.69
C LEU A 122 4.61 -20.11 -6.72
N SER A 123 5.21 -20.39 -5.57
CA SER A 123 5.72 -19.34 -4.68
C SER A 123 7.10 -18.84 -5.10
N ASP A 124 7.73 -19.46 -6.11
CA ASP A 124 9.01 -19.09 -6.68
C ASP A 124 8.85 -18.05 -7.81
N PRO A 125 9.56 -16.91 -7.77
CA PRO A 125 9.51 -15.88 -8.82
C PRO A 125 9.99 -16.35 -10.20
N GLY A 126 10.71 -17.48 -10.26
CA GLY A 126 11.08 -18.19 -11.48
C GLY A 126 9.94 -18.97 -12.13
N CYS A 127 8.77 -19.09 -11.48
CA CYS A 127 7.65 -19.90 -11.94
C CYS A 127 6.40 -19.07 -12.21
N ALA A 128 5.98 -19.00 -13.48
CA ALA A 128 4.70 -18.42 -13.87
C ALA A 128 3.59 -19.47 -13.93
N SER A 129 3.94 -20.76 -13.99
CA SER A 129 2.99 -21.87 -14.03
C SER A 129 3.61 -23.18 -13.52
N PRO A 130 2.80 -24.18 -13.11
CA PRO A 130 3.30 -25.48 -12.67
C PRO A 130 4.01 -26.26 -13.79
N ALA A 131 3.64 -26.01 -15.05
CA ALA A 131 4.28 -26.61 -16.23
C ALA A 131 5.68 -26.03 -16.53
N ASP A 132 6.11 -24.96 -15.85
CA ASP A 132 7.38 -24.32 -16.15
C ASP A 132 8.57 -25.23 -15.80
N PRO A 133 9.54 -25.39 -16.72
CA PRO A 133 10.57 -26.39 -16.56
C PRO A 133 11.64 -26.00 -15.53
N ARG A 134 11.69 -24.74 -15.06
CA ARG A 134 12.76 -24.22 -14.21
C ARG A 134 12.31 -23.09 -13.28
N GLU A 135 12.57 -23.27 -11.98
CA GLU A 135 12.54 -22.25 -10.89
C GLU A 135 13.75 -21.28 -10.98
N ALA A 136 14.12 -20.85 -12.19
CA ALA A 136 15.30 -19.98 -12.33
C ALA A 136 14.88 -18.52 -12.32
N ASP A 137 15.19 -17.83 -11.22
CA ASP A 137 14.91 -16.41 -11.01
C ASP A 137 15.22 -15.53 -12.24
N PRO A 138 14.27 -14.69 -12.69
CA PRO A 138 14.50 -13.71 -13.74
C PRO A 138 15.42 -12.56 -13.26
N ASP A 139 16.09 -11.88 -14.20
CA ASP A 139 17.02 -10.78 -13.89
C ASP A 139 16.32 -9.58 -13.18
N GLN A 140 15.01 -9.43 -13.37
CA GLN A 140 14.14 -8.48 -12.68
C GLN A 140 12.97 -9.27 -12.08
N PRO A 141 12.57 -8.98 -10.83
CA PRO A 141 11.43 -9.63 -10.23
C PRO A 141 10.15 -9.30 -11.05
N PRO A 142 9.32 -10.30 -11.37
CA PRO A 142 8.01 -10.12 -12.00
C PRO A 142 7.08 -9.27 -11.14
N ALA A 143 6.00 -8.76 -11.72
CA ALA A 143 5.06 -7.86 -11.02
C ALA A 143 4.63 -8.46 -9.67
N CYS A 144 4.13 -9.70 -9.70
CA CYS A 144 3.61 -10.46 -8.56
C CYS A 144 4.63 -10.87 -7.46
N SER A 145 5.88 -10.40 -7.54
CA SER A 145 6.94 -10.65 -6.55
C SER A 145 7.94 -9.49 -6.42
N ASN A 146 7.62 -8.30 -6.95
CA ASN A 146 8.53 -7.16 -6.94
C ASN A 146 8.34 -6.22 -5.75
N ARG A 147 7.33 -6.43 -4.90
CA ARG A 147 6.99 -5.63 -3.72
C ARG A 147 6.47 -4.24 -4.03
N VAL A 148 5.83 -4.09 -5.18
CA VAL A 148 5.18 -2.87 -5.65
C VAL A 148 3.77 -3.24 -6.09
N ASP A 149 2.80 -2.55 -5.54
CA ASP A 149 1.42 -2.53 -6.03
C ASP A 149 1.39 -1.89 -7.45
N ASP A 150 1.52 -2.73 -8.50
CA ASP A 150 1.66 -2.28 -9.88
C ASP A 150 0.30 -1.88 -10.50
N ASP A 151 -0.82 -2.38 -9.97
CA ASP A 151 -2.17 -2.11 -10.47
C ASP A 151 -2.93 -1.02 -9.65
N GLY A 152 -2.47 -0.73 -8.43
CA GLY A 152 -2.90 0.36 -7.57
C GLY A 152 -4.11 0.05 -6.68
N ASP A 153 -4.41 -1.22 -6.42
CA ASP A 153 -5.56 -1.66 -5.62
C ASP A 153 -5.28 -1.68 -4.10
N GLY A 154 -4.00 -1.67 -3.71
CA GLY A 154 -3.50 -1.63 -2.33
C GLY A 154 -3.08 -2.98 -1.75
N ILE A 155 -3.20 -4.06 -2.52
CA ILE A 155 -2.52 -5.34 -2.33
C ILE A 155 -1.22 -5.28 -3.17
N ILE A 156 -0.23 -6.15 -2.91
CA ILE A 156 1.15 -5.91 -3.38
C ILE A 156 1.77 -7.05 -4.18
N ASP A 157 1.60 -8.31 -3.78
CA ASP A 157 2.28 -9.45 -4.43
C ASP A 157 1.50 -10.75 -4.12
N PHE A 158 1.80 -11.82 -4.86
CA PHE A 158 1.35 -13.18 -4.57
C PHE A 158 1.79 -13.63 -3.15
N PRO A 159 0.99 -14.45 -2.42
CA PRO A 159 -0.33 -15.02 -2.76
C PRO A 159 -1.50 -14.14 -2.35
N ALA A 160 -1.23 -12.96 -1.79
CA ALA A 160 -2.26 -12.06 -1.33
C ALA A 160 -2.91 -11.31 -2.50
N GLU A 161 -2.24 -11.17 -3.64
CA GLU A 161 -2.74 -10.42 -4.78
C GLU A 161 -3.74 -11.22 -5.65
N PRO A 162 -5.02 -10.80 -5.80
CA PRO A 162 -5.99 -11.52 -6.61
C PRO A 162 -5.68 -11.56 -8.11
N GLY A 163 -4.89 -10.60 -8.60
CA GLY A 163 -4.36 -10.60 -9.96
C GLY A 163 -3.34 -11.70 -10.26
N CYS A 164 -2.71 -12.28 -9.23
CA CYS A 164 -1.58 -13.18 -9.37
C CYS A 164 -1.98 -14.65 -9.20
N SER A 165 -1.61 -15.50 -10.17
CA SER A 165 -1.69 -16.97 -10.06
C SER A 165 -0.45 -17.57 -9.43
N ALA A 166 0.68 -16.92 -9.64
CA ALA A 166 2.01 -17.37 -9.25
C ALA A 166 2.91 -16.16 -8.99
N ALA A 167 3.96 -16.34 -8.17
CA ALA A 167 4.94 -15.28 -7.91
C ALA A 167 5.70 -14.83 -9.17
N GLY A 168 5.80 -15.70 -10.19
CA GLY A 168 6.43 -15.40 -11.47
C GLY A 168 5.56 -14.65 -12.49
N ASP A 169 4.31 -14.33 -12.14
CA ASP A 169 3.40 -13.61 -13.04
C ASP A 169 3.82 -12.14 -13.25
N GLU A 170 3.64 -11.66 -14.49
CA GLU A 170 4.07 -10.32 -14.94
C GLU A 170 2.93 -9.29 -14.95
N ASP A 171 1.71 -9.70 -14.56
CA ASP A 171 0.51 -8.87 -14.56
C ASP A 171 -0.28 -9.11 -13.27
N GLU A 172 -0.58 -8.04 -12.55
CA GLU A 172 -1.35 -8.06 -11.29
C GLU A 172 -2.79 -7.61 -11.50
N ALA A 173 -3.25 -7.47 -12.76
CA ALA A 173 -4.59 -6.99 -13.01
C ALA A 173 -5.66 -7.98 -12.50
N ASP A 174 -6.48 -7.50 -11.57
CA ASP A 174 -7.61 -8.21 -10.98
C ASP A 174 -8.48 -8.97 -12.01
N PRO A 175 -8.73 -10.29 -11.81
CA PRO A 175 -9.59 -11.06 -12.68
C PRO A 175 -11.05 -10.61 -12.58
N SER A 176 -11.77 -10.69 -13.70
CA SER A 176 -13.19 -10.28 -13.74
C SER A 176 -14.13 -11.13 -12.88
N GLN A 177 -13.68 -12.31 -12.46
CA GLN A 177 -14.29 -13.15 -11.44
C GLN A 177 -13.25 -13.36 -10.34
N PRO A 178 -13.57 -13.10 -9.06
CA PRO A 178 -12.62 -13.31 -7.98
C PRO A 178 -12.20 -14.79 -7.88
N PRO A 179 -10.97 -15.08 -7.43
CA PRO A 179 -10.50 -16.43 -7.11
C PRO A 179 -11.41 -17.14 -6.10
N GLN A 180 -11.33 -18.48 -5.99
CA GLN A 180 -12.20 -19.25 -5.08
C GLN A 180 -12.11 -18.67 -3.66
N CYS A 181 -10.88 -18.53 -3.15
CA CYS A 181 -10.54 -17.96 -1.84
C CYS A 181 -10.90 -16.49 -1.58
N ALA A 182 -11.61 -15.83 -2.50
CA ALA A 182 -12.07 -14.45 -2.36
C ALA A 182 -13.46 -14.19 -2.98
N ASN A 183 -14.20 -15.24 -3.37
CA ASN A 183 -15.45 -15.09 -4.10
C ASN A 183 -16.71 -15.08 -3.20
N GLY A 184 -16.58 -15.36 -1.90
CA GLY A 184 -17.70 -15.35 -0.95
C GLY A 184 -18.50 -16.65 -0.90
N LEU A 185 -17.99 -17.74 -1.48
CA LEU A 185 -18.64 -19.05 -1.56
C LEU A 185 -17.71 -20.11 -1.00
N ASP A 186 -18.29 -21.01 -0.21
CA ASP A 186 -17.67 -22.27 0.22
C ASP A 186 -17.64 -23.24 -0.98
N ASP A 187 -16.58 -23.19 -1.79
CA ASP A 187 -16.47 -23.94 -3.05
C ASP A 187 -16.14 -25.42 -2.82
N ASP A 188 -15.42 -25.76 -1.73
CA ASP A 188 -15.04 -27.12 -1.38
C ASP A 188 -16.10 -27.86 -0.49
N GLY A 189 -17.00 -27.10 0.14
CA GLY A 189 -18.13 -27.58 0.92
C GLY A 189 -17.81 -27.99 2.36
N ASP A 190 -16.67 -27.57 2.92
CA ASP A 190 -16.24 -27.89 4.28
C ASP A 190 -16.86 -26.98 5.36
N GLY A 191 -17.45 -25.86 4.94
CA GLY A 191 -18.13 -24.87 5.78
C GLY A 191 -17.27 -23.67 6.19
N GLN A 192 -16.03 -23.61 5.75
CA GLN A 192 -15.17 -22.43 5.64
C GLN A 192 -15.44 -21.81 4.25
N VAL A 193 -15.09 -20.53 4.04
CA VAL A 193 -15.71 -19.76 2.92
C VAL A 193 -14.71 -19.03 2.06
N ASP A 194 -13.64 -18.49 2.63
CA ASP A 194 -12.63 -17.72 1.91
C ASP A 194 -11.43 -17.51 2.85
N TYR A 195 -10.32 -17.00 2.32
CA TYR A 195 -9.26 -16.41 3.12
C TYR A 195 -9.79 -15.27 4.01
N PRO A 196 -9.32 -15.11 5.27
CA PRO A 196 -8.29 -15.88 5.98
C PRO A 196 -8.82 -17.04 6.82
N LEU A 197 -10.11 -17.35 6.73
CA LEU A 197 -10.77 -18.32 7.60
C LEU A 197 -10.68 -19.74 7.06
N ASP A 198 -10.39 -19.88 5.77
CA ASP A 198 -10.28 -21.16 5.09
C ASP A 198 -8.82 -21.72 5.14
N PRO A 199 -8.58 -22.96 5.60
CA PRO A 199 -7.27 -23.58 5.64
C PRO A 199 -6.79 -24.08 4.26
N GLY A 200 -7.69 -24.21 3.29
CA GLY A 200 -7.35 -24.45 1.89
C GLY A 200 -6.74 -23.22 1.21
N CYS A 201 -6.99 -22.02 1.74
CA CYS A 201 -6.57 -20.77 1.10
C CYS A 201 -5.24 -20.20 1.61
N ALA A 202 -4.20 -20.23 0.78
CA ALA A 202 -2.92 -19.58 1.10
C ALA A 202 -2.99 -18.04 1.09
N GLY A 203 -3.97 -17.47 0.39
CA GLY A 203 -4.20 -16.02 0.24
C GLY A 203 -5.50 -15.73 -0.53
N VAL A 204 -5.87 -14.46 -0.70
CA VAL A 204 -7.06 -14.09 -1.50
C VAL A 204 -6.85 -14.27 -3.01
N GLY A 205 -5.60 -14.41 -3.48
CA GLY A 205 -5.28 -14.77 -4.86
C GLY A 205 -5.35 -16.26 -5.19
N ASP A 206 -5.50 -17.09 -4.16
CA ASP A 206 -5.53 -18.53 -4.32
C ASP A 206 -6.81 -19.00 -5.03
N ARG A 207 -6.64 -19.95 -5.97
CA ARG A 207 -7.71 -20.43 -6.85
C ARG A 207 -8.30 -21.74 -6.39
N ASP A 208 -7.76 -22.36 -5.35
CA ASP A 208 -8.23 -23.63 -4.82
C ASP A 208 -8.48 -23.48 -3.31
N GLU A 209 -9.68 -23.85 -2.87
CA GLU A 209 -10.07 -23.88 -1.45
C GLU A 209 -9.93 -25.28 -0.85
N VAL A 210 -9.43 -26.27 -1.61
CA VAL A 210 -9.33 -27.63 -1.09
C VAL A 210 -8.28 -27.73 0.01
N ASP A 211 -8.75 -28.14 1.19
CA ASP A 211 -7.92 -28.42 2.36
C ASP A 211 -6.68 -29.28 2.05
N PRO A 212 -5.47 -28.87 2.49
CA PRO A 212 -4.28 -29.68 2.29
C PRO A 212 -4.35 -31.00 3.08
N PRO A 213 -3.68 -32.08 2.62
CA PRO A 213 -3.73 -33.40 3.27
C PRO A 213 -3.26 -33.41 4.73
N VAL A 214 -2.45 -32.42 5.10
CA VAL A 214 -2.05 -32.12 6.47
C VAL A 214 -2.65 -30.76 6.79
N ILE A 215 -3.69 -30.75 7.61
CA ILE A 215 -4.35 -29.52 8.05
C ILE A 215 -3.30 -28.62 8.74
N PRO A 216 -3.24 -27.32 8.40
CA PRO A 216 -2.29 -26.38 8.99
C PRO A 216 -2.50 -26.25 10.50
N ALA A 217 -1.42 -25.92 11.23
CA ALA A 217 -1.47 -25.79 12.69
C ALA A 217 -2.57 -24.83 13.15
N CYS A 218 -2.73 -23.72 12.43
CA CYS A 218 -3.73 -22.70 12.74
C CYS A 218 -5.19 -23.08 12.45
N ALA A 219 -5.46 -24.33 12.06
CA ALA A 219 -6.80 -24.88 11.85
C ALA A 219 -6.94 -26.35 12.33
N ASP A 220 -5.93 -26.92 13.00
CA ASP A 220 -5.90 -28.36 13.31
C ASP A 220 -6.65 -28.74 14.62
N GLY A 221 -7.16 -27.76 15.36
CA GLY A 221 -7.87 -27.98 16.61
C GLY A 221 -6.97 -28.16 17.83
N VAL A 222 -5.66 -27.91 17.71
CA VAL A 222 -4.65 -28.17 18.72
C VAL A 222 -3.81 -26.92 18.99
N ASP A 223 -3.83 -26.47 20.24
CA ASP A 223 -2.90 -25.49 20.80
C ASP A 223 -1.44 -26.02 20.77
N ASN A 224 -0.79 -25.82 19.63
CA ASN A 224 0.53 -26.32 19.29
C ASN A 224 1.63 -25.47 19.94
N ASP A 225 1.40 -24.18 20.15
CA ASP A 225 2.32 -23.27 20.83
C ASP A 225 2.13 -23.19 22.36
N ARG A 226 0.96 -23.60 22.87
CA ARG A 226 0.56 -23.66 24.28
C ARG A 226 0.35 -22.32 24.96
N ASP A 227 0.02 -21.29 24.20
CA ASP A 227 -0.33 -19.98 24.74
C ASP A 227 -1.77 -19.93 25.32
N GLY A 228 -2.58 -20.94 24.97
CA GLY A 228 -3.95 -21.15 25.44
C GLY A 228 -5.04 -20.66 24.48
N ALA A 229 -4.68 -20.09 23.34
CA ALA A 229 -5.48 -20.10 22.12
C ALA A 229 -5.34 -21.47 21.43
N THR A 230 -5.93 -21.69 20.25
CA THR A 230 -5.92 -23.03 19.63
C THR A 230 -5.78 -22.93 18.13
N ASP A 231 -6.58 -22.09 17.48
CA ASP A 231 -6.60 -21.92 16.03
C ASP A 231 -6.99 -20.48 15.69
N TYR A 232 -6.82 -20.09 14.44
CA TYR A 232 -7.38 -18.86 13.90
C TYR A 232 -8.93 -18.88 13.98
N PRO A 233 -9.62 -17.74 14.23
CA PRO A 233 -9.12 -16.38 14.48
C PRO A 233 -8.83 -16.07 15.96
N GLU A 234 -9.09 -17.01 16.86
CA GLU A 234 -8.87 -16.81 18.30
C GLU A 234 -7.39 -16.78 18.67
N ASP A 235 -6.55 -17.49 17.92
CA ASP A 235 -5.10 -17.52 18.07
C ASP A 235 -4.42 -16.37 17.32
N ARG A 236 -3.67 -15.56 18.07
CA ARG A 236 -2.97 -14.38 17.52
C ARG A 236 -1.57 -14.70 17.00
N GLY A 237 -1.10 -15.91 17.27
CA GLY A 237 0.04 -16.48 16.59
C GLY A 237 -0.27 -16.85 15.14
N CYS A 238 -1.55 -16.94 14.77
CA CYS A 238 -2.03 -17.17 13.42
C CYS A 238 -2.44 -15.85 12.74
N SER A 239 -1.98 -15.64 11.51
CA SER A 239 -2.49 -14.61 10.61
C SER A 239 -3.66 -15.09 9.75
N ALA A 240 -3.71 -16.38 9.45
CA ALA A 240 -4.79 -17.07 8.74
C ALA A 240 -4.93 -18.53 9.20
N ALA A 241 -6.05 -19.17 8.88
CA ALA A 241 -6.28 -20.60 9.13
C ALA A 241 -5.30 -21.49 8.36
N ALA A 242 -4.84 -21.04 7.18
CA ALA A 242 -3.87 -21.74 6.36
C ALA A 242 -2.42 -21.73 6.91
N ASP A 243 -2.14 -20.98 7.98
CA ASP A 243 -0.80 -20.86 8.52
C ASP A 243 -0.31 -22.17 9.14
N GLY A 244 0.89 -22.62 8.73
CA GLY A 244 1.50 -23.86 9.21
C GLY A 244 2.04 -23.81 10.64
N SER A 245 1.89 -22.71 11.38
CA SER A 245 2.44 -22.54 12.74
C SER A 245 1.74 -21.45 13.55
N GLU A 246 1.27 -21.80 14.75
CA GLU A 246 0.74 -20.86 15.77
C GLU A 246 1.80 -20.04 16.50
N LEU A 247 3.10 -20.21 16.25
CA LEU A 247 4.14 -19.53 17.05
C LEU A 247 4.19 -17.99 16.90
N GLY A 248 3.39 -17.41 16.01
CA GLY A 248 3.34 -15.96 15.75
C GLY A 248 4.65 -15.34 15.29
N ALA A 249 4.68 -14.02 15.21
CA ALA A 249 5.86 -13.27 14.75
C ALA A 249 7.10 -13.42 15.65
N CYS A 250 6.95 -13.98 16.85
CA CYS A 250 8.05 -14.28 17.78
C CYS A 250 8.65 -15.68 17.57
N GLY A 251 7.99 -16.56 16.81
CA GLY A 251 8.45 -17.91 16.50
C GLY A 251 8.77 -18.73 17.76
N VAL A 252 9.69 -19.69 17.63
CA VAL A 252 10.16 -20.51 18.77
C VAL A 252 11.12 -19.78 19.73
N VAL A 253 11.47 -18.52 19.43
CA VAL A 253 12.50 -17.79 20.21
C VAL A 253 11.91 -17.23 21.49
N TYR A 254 10.71 -16.63 21.40
CA TYR A 254 10.02 -16.04 22.54
C TYR A 254 8.58 -16.53 22.61
N ASP A 255 8.19 -16.99 23.79
CA ASP A 255 6.81 -17.23 24.18
C ASP A 255 6.22 -15.89 24.69
N ALA A 256 5.63 -15.14 23.75
CA ALA A 256 5.21 -13.76 23.99
C ALA A 256 3.84 -13.70 24.65
N VAL A 257 3.80 -13.25 25.92
CA VAL A 257 2.55 -13.22 26.68
C VAL A 257 1.70 -12.02 26.27
N GLU A 258 0.42 -12.26 25.95
CA GLU A 258 -0.51 -11.20 25.59
C GLU A 258 -0.84 -10.26 26.77
N LEU A 259 -0.86 -8.95 26.50
CA LEU A 259 -1.25 -7.92 27.45
C LEU A 259 -2.61 -7.30 27.09
N GLU A 260 -3.38 -6.97 28.13
CA GLU A 260 -4.64 -6.22 28.04
C GLU A 260 -4.46 -4.82 28.63
N ALA A 261 -5.03 -3.81 27.96
CA ALA A 261 -5.01 -2.43 28.44
C ALA A 261 -5.63 -2.30 29.84
N GLY A 262 -4.96 -1.59 30.75
CA GLY A 262 -5.45 -1.33 32.10
C GLY A 262 -5.38 -2.51 33.07
N ARG A 263 -4.85 -3.68 32.64
CA ARG A 263 -4.54 -4.81 33.51
C ARG A 263 -3.07 -4.81 33.88
N THR A 264 -2.79 -5.10 35.14
CA THR A 264 -1.40 -5.30 35.62
C THR A 264 -1.06 -6.78 35.61
N LEU A 265 0.03 -7.13 34.91
CA LEU A 265 0.60 -8.46 34.90
C LEU A 265 1.77 -8.54 35.88
N LEU A 266 1.79 -9.60 36.69
CA LEU A 266 2.88 -9.89 37.62
C LEU A 266 3.70 -11.06 37.07
N GLY A 267 5.01 -10.91 37.04
CA GLY A 267 5.90 -11.93 36.49
C GLY A 267 7.27 -11.96 37.16
N ASP A 268 8.10 -12.88 36.67
CA ASP A 268 9.48 -13.08 37.12
C ASP A 268 10.39 -13.24 35.91
N SER A 269 11.18 -12.21 35.62
CA SER A 269 12.05 -12.19 34.44
C SER A 269 13.19 -13.20 34.52
N ARG A 270 13.46 -13.82 35.68
CA ARG A 270 14.45 -14.90 35.81
C ARG A 270 14.09 -16.16 35.01
N ARG A 271 12.86 -16.26 34.52
CA ARG A 271 12.37 -17.35 33.66
C ARG A 271 12.48 -17.03 32.16
N GLY A 272 12.92 -15.82 31.84
CA GLY A 272 13.09 -15.33 30.48
C GLY A 272 14.29 -15.95 29.74
N SER A 273 14.40 -15.59 28.47
CA SER A 273 15.48 -15.93 27.53
C SER A 273 16.66 -14.96 27.65
N PHE A 274 17.79 -15.19 26.97
CA PHE A 274 18.96 -14.29 26.96
C PHE A 274 19.37 -13.90 25.52
N GLU A 275 18.39 -13.77 24.64
CA GLU A 275 18.54 -13.77 23.19
C GLU A 275 18.58 -12.36 22.57
N SER A 276 18.08 -11.33 23.27
CA SER A 276 18.05 -9.96 22.76
C SER A 276 18.56 -8.89 23.71
N GLU A 277 18.91 -7.75 23.15
CA GLU A 277 19.14 -6.51 23.88
C GLU A 277 18.47 -5.36 23.12
N GLY A 278 17.95 -4.37 23.87
CA GLY A 278 17.46 -3.12 23.29
C GLY A 278 18.59 -2.13 23.04
N SER A 279 18.34 -1.09 22.25
CA SER A 279 19.35 -0.05 21.94
C SER A 279 19.90 0.67 23.17
N CYS A 280 19.11 0.72 24.25
CA CYS A 280 19.47 1.31 25.53
C CYS A 280 20.02 0.29 26.57
N GLY A 281 20.08 -1.00 26.22
CA GLY A 281 20.73 -2.05 27.00
C GLY A 281 19.87 -3.27 27.28
N GLY A 282 20.08 -3.90 28.44
CA GLY A 282 19.46 -5.18 28.82
C GLY A 282 20.45 -6.35 28.86
N ARG A 283 21.52 -6.28 28.06
CA ARG A 283 22.50 -7.35 27.89
C ARG A 283 22.87 -8.13 29.16
N GLY A 284 22.64 -9.44 29.11
CA GLY A 284 23.10 -10.39 30.12
C GLY A 284 22.18 -10.51 31.33
N ALA A 285 21.00 -9.90 31.30
CA ALA A 285 19.85 -10.31 32.08
C ALA A 285 18.91 -11.16 31.21
N PRO A 286 18.04 -11.98 31.82
CA PRO A 286 17.00 -12.65 31.07
C PRO A 286 15.81 -11.72 30.77
N GLU A 287 15.38 -11.70 29.51
CA GLU A 287 14.25 -10.92 29.02
C GLU A 287 12.96 -11.74 28.90
N VAL A 288 11.82 -11.07 29.11
CA VAL A 288 10.48 -11.61 28.85
C VAL A 288 9.81 -10.72 27.82
N VAL A 289 9.15 -11.35 26.85
CA VAL A 289 8.49 -10.67 25.73
C VAL A 289 6.99 -10.72 25.93
N PHE A 290 6.33 -9.64 25.53
CA PHE A 290 4.89 -9.49 25.57
C PHE A 290 4.39 -8.98 24.24
N SER A 291 3.18 -9.40 23.84
CA SER A 291 2.48 -8.86 22.69
C SER A 291 1.34 -7.94 23.15
N TYR A 292 1.12 -6.86 22.41
CA TYR A 292 0.02 -5.92 22.63
C TYR A 292 -0.52 -5.42 21.30
N ARG A 293 -1.82 -5.59 21.05
CA ARG A 293 -2.48 -5.06 19.86
C ARG A 293 -3.14 -3.73 20.18
N LEU A 294 -2.84 -2.72 19.38
CA LEU A 294 -3.47 -1.42 19.44
C LEU A 294 -4.48 -1.29 18.29
N ASP A 295 -5.77 -1.42 18.61
CA ASP A 295 -6.84 -1.45 17.59
C ASP A 295 -7.29 -0.06 17.11
N ARG A 296 -6.97 0.99 17.87
CA ARG A 296 -7.44 2.37 17.61
C ARG A 296 -6.32 3.38 17.75
N ALA A 297 -6.50 4.52 17.10
CA ALA A 297 -5.61 5.66 17.28
C ALA A 297 -5.67 6.17 18.73
N VAL A 298 -4.49 6.34 19.33
CA VAL A 298 -4.31 6.87 20.68
C VAL A 298 -3.28 7.98 20.65
N GLU A 299 -3.39 8.94 21.57
CA GLU A 299 -2.41 10.01 21.70
C GLU A 299 -1.06 9.45 22.16
N ALA A 300 -1.10 8.46 23.07
CA ALA A 300 0.09 7.76 23.50
C ALA A 300 -0.22 6.34 24.00
N LEU A 301 0.74 5.44 23.82
CA LEU A 301 0.78 4.14 24.49
C LEU A 301 1.84 4.19 25.60
N VAL A 302 1.40 4.01 26.84
CA VAL A 302 2.25 4.12 28.03
C VAL A 302 2.46 2.74 28.63
N ILE A 303 3.72 2.30 28.64
CA ILE A 303 4.13 1.00 29.17
C ILE A 303 4.89 1.25 30.46
N ARG A 304 4.42 0.64 31.56
CA ARG A 304 4.91 0.94 32.90
C ARG A 304 5.39 -0.28 33.64
N THR A 305 6.57 -0.16 34.22
CA THR A 305 7.09 -1.08 35.25
C THR A 305 7.31 -0.41 36.59
N ASP A 306 7.04 0.89 36.71
CA ASP A 306 7.15 1.74 37.92
C ASP A 306 6.15 1.41 39.05
N LEU A 307 5.74 0.14 39.12
CA LEU A 307 4.74 -0.39 40.02
C LEU A 307 5.39 -0.97 41.30
N PRO A 308 4.71 -0.92 42.46
CA PRO A 308 5.26 -1.33 43.76
C PRO A 308 5.80 -2.76 43.83
N GLU A 309 5.26 -3.65 43.01
CA GLU A 309 5.63 -5.05 42.93
C GLU A 309 6.92 -5.29 42.14
N THR A 310 7.40 -4.30 41.37
CA THR A 310 8.67 -4.40 40.63
C THR A 310 9.86 -4.30 41.58
N GLN A 311 10.67 -5.35 41.61
CA GLN A 311 11.82 -5.51 42.52
C GLN A 311 13.17 -5.49 41.78
N VAL A 312 13.15 -5.42 40.45
CA VAL A 312 14.34 -5.43 39.58
C VAL A 312 14.38 -4.15 38.76
N GLU A 313 15.54 -3.51 38.68
CA GLU A 313 15.77 -2.37 37.77
C GLU A 313 15.54 -2.83 36.32
N THR A 314 14.55 -2.26 35.64
CA THR A 314 14.13 -2.74 34.31
C THR A 314 14.73 -1.96 33.14
N THR A 315 14.93 -2.65 32.03
CA THR A 315 15.05 -2.07 30.69
C THR A 315 13.79 -2.45 29.91
N LEU A 316 13.13 -1.46 29.30
CA LEU A 316 11.97 -1.66 28.45
C LEU A 316 12.31 -1.24 27.03
N TYR A 317 11.94 -2.03 26.04
CA TYR A 317 12.00 -1.65 24.64
C TYR A 317 10.83 -2.25 23.86
N VAL A 318 10.45 -1.59 22.77
CA VAL A 318 9.28 -1.96 21.97
C VAL A 318 9.66 -2.09 20.51
N ARG A 319 9.18 -3.16 19.86
CA ARG A 319 9.39 -3.46 18.44
C ARG A 319 8.08 -3.63 17.70
N ARG A 320 8.12 -3.42 16.38
CA ARG A 320 7.00 -3.73 15.46
C ARG A 320 7.06 -5.14 14.90
N ALA A 321 8.26 -5.71 14.79
CA ALA A 321 8.48 -7.10 14.45
C ALA A 321 9.32 -7.74 15.55
N CYS A 322 8.81 -8.81 16.16
CA CYS A 322 9.40 -9.39 17.36
C CYS A 322 10.87 -9.79 17.18
N LEU A 323 11.18 -10.46 16.06
CA LEU A 323 12.51 -10.99 15.76
C LEU A 323 13.42 -10.03 14.98
N ASP A 324 12.94 -8.85 14.57
CA ASP A 324 13.76 -7.86 13.87
C ASP A 324 14.18 -6.70 14.80
N PRO A 325 15.45 -6.63 15.21
CA PRO A 325 15.95 -5.53 16.03
C PRO A 325 15.88 -4.17 15.36
N ALA A 326 15.84 -4.08 14.03
CA ALA A 326 15.74 -2.81 13.32
C ALA A 326 14.35 -2.16 13.45
N SER A 327 13.34 -2.96 13.82
CA SER A 327 11.97 -2.50 14.05
C SER A 327 11.73 -1.86 15.44
N GLU A 328 12.80 -1.62 16.22
CA GLU A 328 12.70 -0.99 17.54
C GLU A 328 12.20 0.46 17.44
N LEU A 329 11.10 0.75 18.13
CA LEU A 329 10.48 2.07 18.16
C LEU A 329 11.02 2.96 19.27
N ALA A 330 11.25 2.37 20.44
CA ALA A 330 11.74 3.08 21.61
C ALA A 330 12.39 2.11 22.60
N CYS A 331 13.33 2.65 23.39
CA CYS A 331 13.98 1.95 24.48
C CYS A 331 14.20 2.91 25.64
N VAL A 332 13.91 2.45 26.85
CA VAL A 332 14.19 3.16 28.09
C VAL A 332 14.82 2.21 29.11
N ARG A 333 15.83 2.70 29.83
CA ARG A 333 16.54 1.92 30.84
C ARG A 333 16.56 2.66 32.16
N GLU A 334 16.20 1.97 33.24
CA GLU A 334 16.29 2.51 34.59
C GLU A 334 17.74 2.83 34.99
N PRO A 335 17.98 4.01 35.60
CA PRO A 335 19.26 4.30 36.25
C PRO A 335 19.55 3.33 37.39
N MET A 336 20.76 2.78 37.41
CA MET A 336 21.16 1.82 38.44
C MET A 336 21.39 2.48 39.81
N ASN A 337 20.88 1.85 40.87
CA ASN A 337 21.07 2.15 42.29
C ASN A 337 20.50 3.50 42.78
N ASP A 338 19.42 4.00 42.17
CA ASP A 338 18.73 5.20 42.65
C ASP A 338 17.57 4.89 43.62
N GLY A 339 17.22 3.60 43.78
CA GLY A 339 16.15 3.12 44.65
C GLY A 339 14.78 3.05 43.99
N VAL A 340 14.71 3.29 42.68
CA VAL A 340 13.56 3.02 41.82
C VAL A 340 13.88 1.75 41.01
N ALA A 341 12.88 0.88 40.83
CA ALA A 341 13.08 -0.39 40.12
C ALA A 341 12.43 -0.39 38.72
N GLY A 342 11.44 0.46 38.48
CA GLY A 342 10.67 0.44 37.23
C GLY A 342 10.73 1.74 36.46
N ASN A 343 10.49 1.67 35.16
CA ASN A 343 10.45 2.80 34.24
C ASN A 343 9.05 3.01 33.65
N VAL A 344 8.91 4.11 32.93
CA VAL A 344 7.78 4.40 32.04
C VAL A 344 8.31 4.66 30.64
N LEU A 345 7.90 3.82 29.69
CA LEU A 345 8.13 4.05 28.26
C LEU A 345 6.85 4.60 27.65
N THR A 346 6.95 5.70 26.89
CA THR A 346 5.79 6.30 26.23
C THR A 346 6.05 6.40 24.73
N LEU A 347 5.22 5.72 23.94
CA LEU A 347 5.15 5.89 22.50
C LEU A 347 4.12 6.97 22.20
N GLN A 348 4.55 8.03 21.51
CA GLN A 348 3.68 9.17 21.15
C GLN A 348 3.06 8.92 19.77
N ARG A 349 1.74 9.05 19.67
CA ARG A 349 0.93 8.80 18.47
C ARG A 349 1.30 7.48 17.75
N PRO A 350 1.28 6.35 18.45
CA PRO A 350 1.52 5.04 17.83
C PRO A 350 0.45 4.75 16.78
N THR A 351 0.84 4.12 15.67
CA THR A 351 -0.11 3.63 14.68
C THR A 351 -0.77 2.34 15.15
N ALA A 352 -1.97 2.03 14.66
CA ALA A 352 -2.63 0.77 14.98
C ALA A 352 -1.77 -0.44 14.54
N GLY A 353 -2.00 -1.58 15.19
CA GLY A 353 -1.32 -2.84 14.92
C GLY A 353 -0.60 -3.41 16.15
N ASP A 354 0.25 -4.39 15.91
CA ASP A 354 0.91 -5.17 16.95
C ASP A 354 2.23 -4.54 17.44
N TYR A 355 2.42 -4.63 18.75
CA TYR A 355 3.58 -4.15 19.48
C TYR A 355 4.16 -5.27 20.33
N TYR A 356 5.47 -5.51 20.17
CA TYR A 356 6.21 -6.48 20.97
C TYR A 356 7.02 -5.74 22.03
N ILE A 357 6.66 -5.93 23.29
CA ILE A 357 7.24 -5.24 24.45
C ILE A 357 8.21 -6.19 25.13
N PHE A 358 9.48 -5.78 25.20
CA PHE A 358 10.53 -6.54 25.85
C PHE A 358 10.82 -5.91 27.22
N LEU A 359 10.77 -6.76 28.25
CA LEU A 359 11.15 -6.40 29.61
C LEU A 359 12.39 -7.19 30.00
N ASP A 360 13.46 -6.45 30.29
CA ASP A 360 14.75 -7.02 30.65
C ASP A 360 15.30 -6.39 31.95
N GLY A 361 16.30 -7.01 32.57
CA GLY A 361 16.97 -6.51 33.75
C GLY A 361 18.11 -5.54 33.41
N ALA A 362 18.01 -4.28 33.81
CA ALA A 362 19.05 -3.26 33.63
C ALA A 362 20.40 -3.64 34.28
N GLY A 363 20.39 -4.48 35.32
CA GLY A 363 21.59 -4.86 36.07
C GLY A 363 22.30 -6.15 35.62
N GLY A 364 21.88 -6.79 34.52
CA GLY A 364 22.36 -8.12 34.16
C GLY A 364 21.84 -9.22 35.11
N ARG A 365 20.68 -8.98 35.74
CA ARG A 365 19.95 -9.92 36.60
C ARG A 365 18.45 -9.73 36.39
N GLY A 366 17.70 -10.83 36.33
CA GLY A 366 16.24 -10.80 36.35
C GLY A 366 15.67 -10.77 37.77
N GLY A 367 14.37 -10.53 37.88
CA GLY A 367 13.64 -10.54 39.14
C GLY A 367 12.14 -10.35 38.96
N ASP A 368 11.44 -10.18 40.07
CA ASP A 368 9.99 -10.00 40.06
C ASP A 368 9.65 -8.62 39.49
N PHE A 369 8.67 -8.56 38.59
CA PHE A 369 8.20 -7.32 37.96
C PHE A 369 6.68 -7.24 37.97
N ALA A 370 6.17 -6.02 37.90
CA ALA A 370 4.82 -5.72 37.48
C ALA A 370 4.87 -4.88 36.20
N LEU A 371 4.04 -5.25 35.23
CA LEU A 371 3.93 -4.59 33.93
C LEU A 371 2.49 -4.17 33.71
N ALA A 372 2.27 -2.95 33.24
CA ALA A 372 0.96 -2.48 32.80
C ALA A 372 1.11 -1.65 31.52
N VAL A 373 0.10 -1.75 30.67
CA VAL A 373 -0.05 -0.93 29.46
C VAL A 373 -1.28 -0.06 29.61
N GLU A 374 -1.15 1.21 29.28
CA GLU A 374 -2.20 2.22 29.35
C GLU A 374 -2.29 2.95 28.01
N GLU A 375 -3.49 2.98 27.45
CA GLU A 375 -3.83 3.80 26.30
C GLU A 375 -4.25 5.19 26.76
N VAL A 376 -3.54 6.20 26.29
CA VAL A 376 -3.96 7.59 26.45
C VAL A 376 -4.86 7.92 25.26
N PRO A 377 -6.19 8.07 25.46
CA PRO A 377 -7.09 8.38 24.37
C PRO A 377 -6.71 9.72 23.73
N LEU A 378 -7.08 9.87 22.45
CA LEU A 378 -6.97 11.15 21.75
C LEU A 378 -7.63 12.27 22.57
N ALA A 379 -7.03 13.45 22.50
CA ALA A 379 -7.61 14.66 23.10
C ALA A 379 -8.98 14.93 22.49
N GLN A 380 -9.88 15.59 23.24
CA GLN A 380 -11.25 15.86 22.77
C GLN A 380 -11.22 16.58 21.42
N CYS A 381 -10.32 17.55 21.27
CA CYS A 381 -10.12 18.32 20.05
C CYS A 381 -9.43 17.60 18.88
N LEU A 382 -9.23 16.28 18.96
CA LEU A 382 -8.64 15.45 17.89
C LEU A 382 -9.29 14.06 17.76
N ASN A 383 -10.38 13.78 18.46
CA ASN A 383 -10.92 12.43 18.57
C ASN A 383 -12.06 12.14 17.57
N GLY A 384 -12.55 13.12 16.80
CA GLY A 384 -13.63 12.96 15.83
C GLY A 384 -15.04 13.01 16.41
N ILE A 385 -15.18 13.31 17.70
CA ILE A 385 -16.43 13.26 18.48
C ILE A 385 -16.74 14.67 18.97
N ASP A 386 -18.01 15.04 18.86
CA ASP A 386 -18.57 16.26 19.45
C ASP A 386 -18.74 16.03 20.98
N ASP A 387 -17.71 16.34 21.77
CA ASP A 387 -17.67 16.06 23.21
C ASP A 387 -18.57 17.02 24.02
N ASP A 388 -18.82 18.23 23.53
CA ASP A 388 -19.61 19.27 24.22
C ASP A 388 -21.06 19.41 23.72
N GLY A 389 -21.36 18.84 22.55
CA GLY A 389 -22.69 18.69 21.97
C GLY A 389 -23.19 19.90 21.16
N ASP A 390 -22.31 20.81 20.75
CA ASP A 390 -22.65 22.02 20.00
C ASP A 390 -22.80 21.77 18.47
N GLY A 391 -22.35 20.61 17.99
CA GLY A 391 -22.38 20.19 16.58
C GLY A 391 -21.09 20.45 15.80
N ARG A 392 -20.08 21.05 16.44
CA ARG A 392 -18.68 21.10 16.04
C ARG A 392 -17.96 19.93 16.76
N ARG A 393 -16.72 19.63 16.40
CA ARG A 393 -16.18 18.27 16.64
C ARG A 393 -14.71 18.20 17.02
N ASP A 394 -13.89 19.09 16.50
CA ASP A 394 -12.44 19.06 16.72
C ASP A 394 -11.81 20.37 16.25
N TYR A 395 -10.54 20.57 16.61
CA TYR A 395 -9.68 21.54 15.95
C TYR A 395 -9.56 21.24 14.43
N PRO A 396 -9.56 22.25 13.54
CA PRO A 396 -9.64 23.70 13.80
C PRO A 396 -11.08 24.25 13.78
N ASN A 397 -12.10 23.41 13.67
CA ASN A 397 -13.47 23.86 13.41
C ASN A 397 -14.25 24.19 14.68
N ASP A 398 -13.76 23.73 15.83
CA ASP A 398 -14.39 23.91 17.13
C ASP A 398 -13.82 25.14 17.89
N PRO A 399 -14.66 26.05 18.43
CA PRO A 399 -14.23 27.23 19.17
C PRO A 399 -13.71 26.94 20.59
N GLY A 400 -14.08 25.80 21.18
CA GLY A 400 -13.50 25.30 22.43
C GLY A 400 -12.07 24.80 22.26
N CYS A 401 -11.66 24.48 21.03
CA CYS A 401 -10.36 23.89 20.73
C CYS A 401 -9.32 24.90 20.25
N GLN A 402 -8.42 25.34 21.14
CA GLN A 402 -7.32 26.25 20.76
C GLN A 402 -6.21 25.52 20.00
N ARG A 403 -6.03 24.22 20.27
CA ARG A 403 -5.00 23.36 19.68
C ARG A 403 -5.52 21.91 19.56
N PRO A 404 -4.95 21.09 18.66
CA PRO A 404 -5.32 19.67 18.54
C PRO A 404 -5.14 18.87 19.84
N GLU A 405 -4.19 19.23 20.69
CA GLU A 405 -3.90 18.49 21.93
C GLU A 405 -4.80 18.87 23.12
N ASP A 406 -5.73 19.81 22.93
CA ASP A 406 -6.62 20.28 24.00
C ASP A 406 -7.66 19.21 24.38
N ARG A 407 -7.83 19.03 25.69
CA ARG A 407 -8.69 17.99 26.29
C ARG A 407 -10.04 18.51 26.76
N ASP A 408 -10.37 19.73 26.40
CA ASP A 408 -11.60 20.41 26.77
C ASP A 408 -12.10 21.13 25.53
N GLU A 409 -13.13 20.56 24.91
CA GLU A 409 -13.83 21.14 23.76
C GLU A 409 -14.89 22.17 24.22
N THR A 410 -15.01 22.46 25.53
CA THR A 410 -16.06 23.39 25.99
C THR A 410 -15.85 24.80 25.46
N ASP A 411 -16.86 25.29 24.74
CA ASP A 411 -16.90 26.65 24.21
C ASP A 411 -16.64 27.75 25.26
N PRO A 412 -15.84 28.79 24.91
CA PRO A 412 -15.68 29.96 25.74
C PRO A 412 -17.01 30.75 25.85
N LEU A 413 -17.27 31.33 27.03
CA LEU A 413 -18.51 32.10 27.29
C LEU A 413 -18.73 33.29 26.35
N THR A 414 -17.64 33.80 25.79
CA THR A 414 -17.64 34.79 24.72
C THR A 414 -17.08 34.09 23.50
N PRO A 415 -17.89 33.93 22.42
CA PRO A 415 -17.40 33.33 21.18
C PRO A 415 -16.15 34.09 20.69
N PRO A 416 -15.12 33.36 20.22
CA PRO A 416 -13.96 33.95 19.55
C PRO A 416 -14.41 34.71 18.31
N ALA A 417 -13.59 35.65 17.84
CA ALA A 417 -13.92 36.44 16.64
C ALA A 417 -14.30 35.52 15.47
N CYS A 418 -13.47 34.50 15.23
CA CYS A 418 -13.62 33.50 14.17
C CYS A 418 -14.76 32.47 14.34
N ALA A 419 -15.62 32.65 15.34
CA ALA A 419 -16.82 31.83 15.52
C ALA A 419 -18.01 32.61 16.12
N ASN A 420 -18.09 33.93 15.92
CA ASN A 420 -19.11 34.78 16.53
C ASN A 420 -20.25 35.22 15.59
N ASP A 421 -20.26 34.75 14.34
CA ASP A 421 -21.19 35.14 13.25
C ASP A 421 -21.13 36.63 12.86
N GLU A 422 -20.04 37.35 13.20
CA GLU A 422 -19.80 38.75 12.86
C GLU A 422 -18.52 38.90 12.02
N ASP A 423 -18.62 39.62 10.89
CA ASP A 423 -17.47 40.07 10.08
C ASP A 423 -16.71 41.19 10.85
N ASP A 424 -15.78 40.81 11.74
CA ASP A 424 -15.09 41.71 12.66
C ASP A 424 -14.04 42.58 11.95
N ASP A 425 -13.48 42.10 10.83
CA ASP A 425 -12.45 42.79 10.05
C ASP A 425 -13.02 43.63 8.88
N GLY A 426 -14.27 43.36 8.47
CA GLY A 426 -15.05 44.11 7.49
C GLY A 426 -14.75 43.76 6.03
N ASP A 427 -14.14 42.61 5.74
CA ASP A 427 -13.79 42.17 4.40
C ASP A 427 -14.95 41.45 3.65
N GLY A 428 -16.03 41.12 4.38
CA GLY A 428 -17.22 40.45 3.88
C GLY A 428 -17.22 38.92 4.02
N GLN A 429 -16.18 38.36 4.64
CA GLN A 429 -16.10 37.01 5.19
C GLN A 429 -16.45 37.12 6.69
N VAL A 430 -16.91 36.02 7.30
CA VAL A 430 -17.62 36.12 8.60
C VAL A 430 -16.96 35.32 9.71
N ASP A 431 -16.47 34.11 9.43
CA ASP A 431 -15.93 33.21 10.46
C ASP A 431 -15.14 32.08 9.77
N HIS A 432 -14.39 31.30 10.55
CA HIS A 432 -13.83 30.03 10.09
C HIS A 432 -14.94 29.05 9.64
N PRO A 433 -14.77 28.27 8.55
CA PRO A 433 -13.61 28.18 7.65
C PRO A 433 -13.71 29.09 6.42
N LEU A 434 -14.68 30.01 6.39
CA LEU A 434 -14.94 30.86 5.24
C LEU A 434 -14.05 32.10 5.25
N ASP A 435 -13.62 32.54 6.42
CA ASP A 435 -12.70 33.65 6.61
C ASP A 435 -11.22 33.19 6.56
N PRO A 436 -10.38 33.73 5.64
CA PRO A 436 -8.95 33.48 5.53
C PRO A 436 -8.10 34.08 6.66
N GLY A 437 -8.59 35.10 7.36
CA GLY A 437 -7.94 35.67 8.53
C GLY A 437 -8.01 34.72 9.73
N CYS A 438 -9.01 33.85 9.75
CA CYS A 438 -9.19 32.86 10.80
C CYS A 438 -8.35 31.60 10.59
N SER A 439 -7.39 31.38 11.50
CA SER A 439 -6.60 30.14 11.50
C SER A 439 -7.33 28.93 12.09
N SER A 440 -8.34 29.19 12.93
CA SER A 440 -9.27 28.21 13.50
C SER A 440 -10.52 28.93 14.03
N ALA A 441 -11.58 28.19 14.34
CA ALA A 441 -12.78 28.72 15.01
C ALA A 441 -12.49 29.22 16.44
N ALA A 442 -11.40 28.78 17.06
CA ALA A 442 -10.97 29.23 18.38
C ALA A 442 -10.12 30.51 18.36
N ASP A 443 -9.83 31.05 17.17
CA ASP A 443 -9.00 32.24 17.01
C ASP A 443 -9.77 33.54 17.28
N ASP A 444 -9.08 34.52 17.88
CA ASP A 444 -9.64 35.83 18.24
C ASP A 444 -9.28 36.91 17.20
N ASP A 445 -8.54 36.56 16.14
CA ASP A 445 -8.05 37.48 15.12
C ASP A 445 -8.52 37.05 13.73
N GLU A 446 -9.48 37.79 13.17
CA GLU A 446 -9.97 37.59 11.80
C GLU A 446 -9.18 38.40 10.77
N THR A 447 -8.09 39.08 11.17
CA THR A 447 -7.39 39.92 10.20
C THR A 447 -6.58 39.09 9.21
N ASP A 448 -6.84 39.32 7.92
CA ASP A 448 -6.09 38.71 6.81
C ASP A 448 -4.57 38.99 6.89
N GLN A 449 -3.81 38.08 7.51
CA GLN A 449 -2.36 38.22 7.69
C GLN A 449 -1.61 38.32 6.36
N CYS A 450 -2.15 37.69 5.32
CA CYS A 450 -1.62 37.69 3.97
C CYS A 450 -2.29 38.68 3.01
N GLY A 451 -3.12 39.56 3.55
CA GLY A 451 -3.87 40.55 2.78
C GLY A 451 -5.19 40.01 2.22
N PRO A 452 -6.02 40.90 1.65
CA PRO A 452 -7.43 40.63 1.40
C PRO A 452 -7.70 39.36 0.58
N GLY A 453 -8.39 38.40 1.18
CA GLY A 453 -8.83 37.14 0.58
C GLY A 453 -7.72 36.13 0.33
N VAL A 454 -6.54 36.28 0.94
CA VAL A 454 -5.42 35.36 0.78
C VAL A 454 -5.38 34.36 1.94
N ARG A 455 -5.70 33.10 1.63
CA ARG A 455 -5.52 31.98 2.56
C ARG A 455 -4.05 31.51 2.56
N PHE A 456 -3.60 31.05 3.72
CA PHE A 456 -2.36 30.30 3.84
C PHE A 456 -2.63 28.95 4.50
N GLU A 457 -1.80 27.96 4.16
CA GLU A 457 -1.85 26.62 4.74
C GLU A 457 -0.69 26.42 5.72
N ASP A 458 -0.89 25.68 6.81
CA ASP A 458 0.22 25.33 7.68
C ASP A 458 1.10 24.26 7.04
N TYR A 459 2.41 24.50 6.98
CA TYR A 459 3.38 23.44 6.70
C TYR A 459 3.60 22.62 7.99
N PRO A 460 3.21 21.34 8.04
CA PRO A 460 3.34 20.50 9.22
C PRO A 460 4.81 20.29 9.60
N VAL A 461 5.22 20.88 10.72
CA VAL A 461 6.60 20.78 11.22
C VAL A 461 6.90 19.32 11.56
N GLY A 462 7.91 18.74 10.89
CA GLY A 462 8.31 17.34 11.06
C GLY A 462 7.92 16.42 9.91
N GLN A 463 7.05 16.86 8.98
CA GLN A 463 6.89 16.17 7.70
C GLN A 463 8.04 16.52 6.74
N ALA A 464 8.56 15.50 6.06
CA ALA A 464 9.63 15.66 5.08
C ALA A 464 9.16 16.40 3.82
N SER A 465 7.89 16.21 3.42
CA SER A 465 7.30 16.90 2.26
C SER A 465 5.79 16.92 2.29
N VAL A 466 5.19 17.90 1.61
CA VAL A 466 3.76 18.02 1.32
C VAL A 466 3.53 18.08 -0.19
N ARG A 467 2.32 17.75 -0.64
CA ARG A 467 1.87 17.90 -2.03
C ARG A 467 0.64 18.79 -2.07
N PHE A 468 0.61 19.70 -3.03
CA PHE A 468 -0.53 20.60 -3.27
C PHE A 468 -0.56 21.03 -4.73
N ASP A 469 -1.67 21.63 -5.16
CA ASP A 469 -1.82 22.20 -6.50
C ASP A 469 -2.03 23.71 -6.42
N THR A 470 -1.13 24.50 -7.01
CA THR A 470 -1.22 25.97 -7.00
C THR A 470 -2.31 26.49 -7.94
N SER A 471 -2.82 25.68 -8.87
CA SER A 471 -3.95 26.05 -9.73
C SER A 471 -5.30 25.97 -9.02
N VAL A 472 -5.35 25.32 -7.86
CA VAL A 472 -6.54 25.18 -7.00
C VAL A 472 -6.41 26.11 -5.80
N ASP A 473 -7.33 27.06 -5.67
CA ASP A 473 -7.36 28.06 -4.59
C ASP A 473 -6.08 28.92 -4.46
N GLY A 474 -5.24 28.95 -5.50
CA GLY A 474 -4.07 29.82 -5.57
C GLY A 474 -4.43 31.27 -5.88
N THR A 475 -3.65 32.20 -5.34
CA THR A 475 -3.79 33.64 -5.57
C THR A 475 -2.84 34.11 -6.67
N ASN A 476 -2.87 35.38 -7.07
CA ASN A 476 -1.87 35.98 -7.98
C ASN A 476 -1.37 37.36 -7.52
N GLN A 477 -1.38 37.56 -6.21
CA GLN A 477 -1.15 38.80 -5.49
C GLN A 477 0.32 39.00 -5.08
N PHE A 478 1.12 37.93 -5.01
CA PHE A 478 2.51 38.02 -4.56
C PHE A 478 3.50 38.17 -5.71
N VAL A 479 4.65 38.77 -5.39
CA VAL A 479 5.80 38.88 -6.30
C VAL A 479 7.05 38.85 -5.45
N GLY A 480 7.89 37.84 -5.63
CA GLY A 480 9.19 37.71 -4.98
C GLY A 480 10.27 38.59 -5.62
N SER A 481 11.42 38.75 -4.96
CA SER A 481 12.56 39.49 -5.54
C SER A 481 13.11 38.85 -6.82
N CYS A 482 12.84 37.56 -7.03
CA CYS A 482 13.28 36.78 -8.18
C CYS A 482 12.18 36.47 -9.22
N GLY A 483 10.94 36.94 -9.05
CA GLY A 483 9.87 36.80 -10.07
C GLY A 483 8.47 36.59 -9.50
N GLY A 484 7.60 35.89 -10.26
CA GLY A 484 6.27 35.45 -9.79
C GLY A 484 5.07 36.29 -10.22
N ARG A 485 5.22 37.22 -11.17
CA ARG A 485 4.15 38.18 -11.43
C ARG A 485 2.96 37.60 -12.20
N GLY A 486 1.86 37.37 -11.48
CA GLY A 486 0.55 37.09 -12.06
C GLY A 486 0.31 35.63 -12.46
N ALA A 487 1.16 34.72 -11.98
CA ALA A 487 0.88 33.30 -12.00
C ALA A 487 0.09 32.92 -10.74
N ALA A 488 -0.48 31.71 -10.70
CA ALA A 488 -1.12 31.23 -9.49
C ALA A 488 -0.05 30.85 -8.44
N GLU A 489 -0.21 31.30 -7.21
CA GLU A 489 0.69 31.01 -6.10
C GLU A 489 -0.07 30.49 -4.87
N LYS A 490 0.62 29.74 -4.02
CA LYS A 490 0.14 29.36 -2.68
C LYS A 490 1.07 29.88 -1.60
N VAL A 491 0.47 30.24 -0.48
CA VAL A 491 1.19 30.67 0.73
C VAL A 491 1.11 29.56 1.76
N LEU A 492 2.25 29.21 2.35
CA LEU A 492 2.34 28.30 3.48
C LEU A 492 2.94 29.01 4.69
N ARG A 493 2.35 28.83 5.87
CA ARG A 493 2.93 29.24 7.15
C ARG A 493 3.88 28.15 7.64
N TYR A 494 5.13 28.52 7.90
CA TYR A 494 6.17 27.63 8.41
C TYR A 494 6.67 28.15 9.75
N VAL A 495 6.49 27.36 10.81
CA VAL A 495 6.96 27.67 12.16
C VAL A 495 8.27 26.93 12.43
N ASN A 496 9.36 27.68 12.56
CA ASN A 496 10.65 27.11 12.89
C ASN A 496 10.83 27.02 14.42
N PRO A 497 11.03 25.82 15.00
CA PRO A 497 11.08 25.65 16.47
C PRO A 497 12.44 26.01 17.10
N PHE A 498 13.52 26.04 16.34
CA PHE A 498 14.87 26.32 16.86
C PHE A 498 15.77 26.93 15.78
N ASN A 499 16.95 27.42 16.17
CA ASN A 499 17.93 27.89 15.19
C ASN A 499 18.37 26.72 14.30
N ALA A 500 18.15 26.83 13.00
CA ALA A 500 18.42 25.78 12.03
C ALA A 500 18.94 26.33 10.71
N GLU A 501 19.68 25.51 9.98
CA GLU A 501 19.79 25.63 8.54
C GLU A 501 18.54 24.96 7.94
N VAL A 502 17.85 25.65 7.04
CA VAL A 502 16.61 25.15 6.45
C VAL A 502 16.69 25.23 4.93
N VAL A 503 16.30 24.15 4.26
CA VAL A 503 16.22 24.05 2.80
C VAL A 503 14.78 23.75 2.41
N PHE A 504 14.17 24.66 1.65
CA PHE A 504 12.87 24.50 1.03
C PHE A 504 13.08 24.13 -0.44
N SER A 505 12.61 22.96 -0.88
CA SER A 505 12.81 22.50 -2.26
C SER A 505 11.50 22.04 -2.88
N VAL A 506 11.21 22.56 -4.07
CA VAL A 506 10.13 22.07 -4.93
C VAL A 506 10.68 21.33 -6.15
N ASP A 507 11.99 21.04 -6.16
CA ASP A 507 12.69 20.34 -7.23
C ASP A 507 12.49 18.82 -7.11
N HIS A 508 11.25 18.39 -7.37
CA HIS A 508 10.81 16.99 -7.32
C HIS A 508 10.14 16.61 -8.65
N GLU A 509 10.12 15.33 -9.01
CA GLU A 509 9.54 14.84 -10.27
C GLU A 509 8.05 15.16 -10.37
N GLU A 510 7.37 15.17 -9.22
CA GLU A 510 5.94 15.43 -9.10
C GLU A 510 5.59 16.92 -9.26
N THR A 511 6.57 17.82 -9.11
CA THR A 511 6.40 19.23 -9.47
C THR A 511 6.58 19.37 -10.96
N ILE A 512 5.50 19.63 -11.71
CA ILE A 512 5.54 19.58 -13.18
C ILE A 512 6.05 20.92 -13.76
N GLU A 513 5.57 22.03 -13.20
CA GLU A 513 5.76 23.36 -13.77
C GLU A 513 7.01 24.08 -13.22
N ASN A 514 7.43 25.15 -13.90
CA ASN A 514 8.53 25.99 -13.46
C ASN A 514 8.13 26.83 -12.24
N THR A 515 8.81 26.62 -11.13
CA THR A 515 8.45 27.19 -9.83
C THR A 515 9.47 28.19 -9.32
N ILE A 516 8.97 29.14 -8.54
CA ILE A 516 9.73 30.15 -7.82
C ILE A 516 9.33 30.01 -6.36
N VAL A 517 10.31 29.96 -5.47
CA VAL A 517 10.08 29.85 -4.03
C VAL A 517 10.73 31.01 -3.32
N TYR A 518 9.98 31.67 -2.44
CA TYR A 518 10.51 32.73 -1.58
C TYR A 518 9.94 32.68 -0.18
N LEU A 519 10.74 33.12 0.78
CA LEU A 519 10.41 33.09 2.21
C LEU A 519 10.37 34.50 2.78
N ARG A 520 9.34 34.83 3.55
CA ARG A 520 9.16 36.13 4.21
C ARG A 520 8.93 35.98 5.71
N THR A 521 9.27 37.03 6.46
CA THR A 521 8.92 37.17 7.89
C THR A 521 7.57 37.84 8.14
N ASP A 522 6.98 38.42 7.09
CA ASP A 522 5.67 39.05 7.07
C ASP A 522 5.10 38.79 5.68
N CYS A 523 3.86 38.31 5.62
CA CYS A 523 3.31 37.78 4.37
C CYS A 523 3.18 38.89 3.29
N VAL A 524 2.60 40.03 3.66
CA VAL A 524 2.28 41.14 2.74
C VAL A 524 3.51 41.98 2.40
N ASN A 525 4.39 42.23 3.38
CA ASN A 525 5.51 43.15 3.22
C ASN A 525 6.64 42.53 2.40
N GLN A 526 6.76 42.96 1.14
CA GLN A 526 7.84 42.50 0.24
C GLN A 526 9.26 42.74 0.79
N ASN A 527 9.47 43.73 1.67
CA ASN A 527 10.79 43.97 2.28
C ASN A 527 11.14 42.99 3.40
N ALA A 528 10.20 42.14 3.80
CA ALA A 528 10.37 41.11 4.81
C ALA A 528 10.92 39.79 4.24
N GLU A 529 11.21 39.75 2.93
CA GLU A 529 11.77 38.61 2.23
C GLU A 529 13.20 38.30 2.70
N LEU A 530 13.42 37.03 3.10
CA LEU A 530 14.70 36.51 3.54
C LEU A 530 15.52 35.93 2.38
N GLY A 531 14.84 35.42 1.35
CA GLY A 531 15.45 34.88 0.15
C GLY A 531 14.43 34.40 -0.87
N CYS A 532 14.90 34.20 -2.10
CA CYS A 532 14.11 33.78 -3.25
C CYS A 532 14.99 32.91 -4.15
N ASP A 533 14.43 31.83 -4.69
CA ASP A 533 15.11 30.96 -5.65
C ASP A 533 14.17 30.56 -6.80
N THR A 534 14.74 30.40 -7.99
CA THR A 534 14.01 30.09 -9.25
C THR A 534 14.45 28.78 -9.89
N GLY A 535 15.35 28.02 -9.26
CA GLY A 535 16.06 26.88 -9.85
C GLY A 535 17.13 27.27 -10.87
N ALA A 536 17.02 28.45 -11.51
CA ALA A 536 17.89 28.87 -12.60
C ALA A 536 19.35 29.12 -12.19
N ALA A 537 19.64 29.23 -10.89
CA ALA A 537 21.00 29.33 -10.37
C ALA A 537 21.52 27.93 -10.03
N ALA A 538 22.40 27.39 -10.86
CA ALA A 538 23.12 26.16 -10.54
C ALA A 538 23.87 26.33 -9.20
N LEU A 539 23.43 25.63 -8.17
CA LEU A 539 24.28 25.35 -7.01
C LEU A 539 25.58 24.72 -7.52
N PRO A 540 26.75 25.02 -6.92
CA PRO A 540 27.98 24.36 -7.31
C PRO A 540 27.81 22.85 -7.12
N ASN A 541 27.72 22.12 -8.25
CA ASN A 541 27.49 20.67 -8.39
C ASN A 541 26.03 20.18 -8.59
N GLN A 542 25.06 21.04 -8.95
CA GLN A 542 23.76 20.57 -9.45
C GLN A 542 23.41 21.14 -10.83
N PRO A 543 22.77 20.36 -11.72
CA PRO A 543 22.26 20.88 -12.99
C PRO A 543 21.24 22.00 -12.71
N ALA A 544 21.18 23.00 -13.59
CA ALA A 544 20.19 24.05 -13.46
C ALA A 544 18.80 23.44 -13.62
N SER A 545 18.04 23.37 -12.52
CA SER A 545 16.62 23.04 -12.54
C SER A 545 15.82 24.28 -12.93
N THR A 546 14.59 24.10 -13.36
CA THR A 546 13.62 25.20 -13.49
C THR A 546 12.68 25.28 -12.28
N LYS A 547 13.00 24.51 -11.22
CA LYS A 547 12.23 24.39 -9.99
C LYS A 547 13.05 24.95 -8.81
N GLY A 548 12.41 25.74 -7.97
CA GLY A 548 13.07 26.46 -6.88
C GLY A 548 13.65 25.56 -5.77
N THR A 549 14.85 25.87 -5.31
CA THR A 549 15.42 25.34 -4.05
C THR A 549 16.04 26.47 -3.25
N LEU A 550 15.34 26.90 -2.19
CA LEU A 550 15.74 27.99 -1.32
C LEU A 550 16.44 27.48 -0.06
N ARG A 551 17.71 27.86 0.11
CA ARG A 551 18.51 27.55 1.31
C ARG A 551 18.67 28.78 2.20
N ILE A 552 18.34 28.64 3.48
CA ILE A 552 18.58 29.64 4.52
C ILE A 552 19.55 29.06 5.55
N ASP A 553 20.80 29.53 5.51
CA ASP A 553 21.89 28.99 6.36
C ASP A 553 21.65 29.17 7.87
N ARG A 554 20.83 30.15 8.26
CA ARG A 554 20.46 30.39 9.66
C ARG A 554 19.09 31.03 9.76
N LEU A 555 18.08 30.21 9.99
CA LEU A 555 16.74 30.64 10.32
C LEU A 555 16.56 30.59 11.84
N PRO A 556 16.21 31.71 12.50
CA PRO A 556 15.91 31.70 13.93
C PRO A 556 14.56 31.04 14.21
N PRO A 557 14.28 30.64 15.47
CA PRO A 557 12.94 30.20 15.84
C PRO A 557 11.94 31.34 15.65
N GLY A 558 10.77 31.01 15.08
CA GLY A 558 9.74 31.98 14.74
C GLY A 558 8.86 31.52 13.59
N GLU A 559 7.93 32.37 13.21
CA GLU A 559 6.98 32.17 12.12
C GLU A 559 7.46 32.82 10.83
N PHE A 560 7.23 32.14 9.71
CA PHE A 560 7.61 32.60 8.38
C PHE A 560 6.54 32.19 7.36
N PHE A 561 6.44 32.96 6.28
CA PHE A 561 5.53 32.69 5.17
C PHE A 561 6.36 32.27 3.96
N LEU A 562 6.15 31.04 3.52
CA LEU A 562 6.74 30.46 2.32
C LEU A 562 5.73 30.61 1.18
N ILE A 563 6.13 31.31 0.12
CA ILE A 563 5.29 31.47 -1.06
C ILE A 563 5.89 30.60 -2.16
N VAL A 564 5.05 29.73 -2.71
CA VAL A 564 5.37 28.92 -3.89
C VAL A 564 4.57 29.45 -5.06
N ASP A 565 5.30 29.90 -6.06
CA ASP A 565 4.82 30.68 -7.19
C ASP A 565 5.37 30.07 -8.49
N HIS A 566 4.94 30.56 -9.64
CA HIS A 566 5.37 30.08 -10.94
C HIS A 566 5.94 31.21 -11.79
N ALA A 567 6.89 30.86 -12.66
CA ALA A 567 7.49 31.85 -13.56
C ALA A 567 6.46 32.43 -14.55
N PHE A 568 5.48 31.61 -14.95
CA PHE A 568 4.35 31.93 -15.82
C PHE A 568 3.32 30.79 -15.74
N GLY A 569 2.06 31.03 -16.14
CA GLY A 569 1.04 29.98 -16.29
C GLY A 569 -0.08 30.04 -15.26
N MET A 570 -0.92 29.00 -15.24
CA MET A 570 -2.08 28.88 -14.34
C MET A 570 -1.78 28.13 -13.03
N GLY A 571 -0.51 27.85 -12.74
CA GLY A 571 -0.11 26.96 -11.65
C GLY A 571 -0.17 25.48 -12.06
N GLY A 572 0.01 24.59 -11.09
CA GLY A 572 -0.06 23.15 -11.27
C GLY A 572 0.37 22.37 -10.01
N PRO A 573 0.47 21.04 -10.09
CA PRO A 573 0.88 20.21 -8.97
C PRO A 573 2.33 20.49 -8.56
N VAL A 574 2.54 20.55 -7.24
CA VAL A 574 3.81 20.83 -6.59
C VAL A 574 4.00 19.84 -5.44
N LYS A 575 5.21 19.27 -5.35
CA LYS A 575 5.73 18.66 -4.14
C LYS A 575 6.75 19.59 -3.51
N LEU A 576 6.55 19.94 -2.25
CA LEU A 576 7.44 20.77 -1.46
C LEU A 576 8.06 19.92 -0.35
N SER A 577 9.38 19.89 -0.27
CA SER A 577 10.11 19.31 0.86
C SER A 577 10.80 20.38 1.70
N VAL A 578 10.88 20.14 3.01
CA VAL A 578 11.60 21.00 3.95
C VAL A 578 12.59 20.16 4.75
N THR A 579 13.87 20.42 4.53
CA THR A 579 14.96 19.78 5.27
C THR A 579 15.47 20.74 6.34
N VAL A 580 15.55 20.27 7.58
CA VAL A 580 15.94 21.08 8.75
C VAL A 580 17.16 20.47 9.42
N GLU A 581 18.26 21.22 9.49
CA GLU A 581 19.45 20.84 10.26
C GLU A 581 19.61 21.77 11.46
N ARG A 582 19.50 21.21 12.67
CA ARG A 582 19.60 21.98 13.92
C ARG A 582 21.01 22.55 14.07
N LEU A 583 21.10 23.87 14.21
CA LEU A 583 22.37 24.54 14.50
C LEU A 583 22.69 24.49 16.00
N PRO A 584 23.98 24.40 16.39
CA PRO A 584 24.37 24.48 17.78
C PRO A 584 23.89 25.80 18.42
N PRO A 585 23.49 25.82 19.70
CA PRO A 585 23.15 27.07 20.38
C PRO A 585 24.36 28.00 20.33
N GLY A 586 24.18 29.19 19.74
CA GLY A 586 25.25 30.16 19.61
C GLY A 586 25.79 30.54 21.00
N CYS A 587 27.10 30.41 21.21
CA CYS A 587 27.74 30.95 22.40
C CYS A 587 27.56 32.48 22.40
N SER A 588 26.71 32.99 23.28
CA SER A 588 26.56 34.42 23.59
C SER A 588 27.71 34.95 24.42
#